data_AF-A0A7S1L6R4-F1
#
_entry.id   AF-A0A7S1L6R4-F1
#
_cell.length_a   1.000
_cell.length_b   1.000
_cell.length_c   1.000
_cell.angle_alpha   90.00
_cell.angle_beta   90.00
_cell.angle_gamma   90.00
#
_symmetry.space_group_name_H-M   'P 1'
#
loop_
_entity.id
_entity.type
_entity.pdbx_description
1 polymer ?
#
loop_
_entity_poly.entity_id
_entity_poly.type
_entity_poly.pdbx_seq_one_letter_code
_entity_poly.pdbx_strand_id
1 'polypeptide(L)'
;MSTAITAWGIPKVMPRVASPGNYVAATHKESGATPKGLPWEASATHCRDLEDDDRSWTLTIGNMRVSESDDRGRDWASRSYSVSHPEFGNVSCADGRCRDPGQNHPFEVQGDKDAARKAVAEIAAHEGVTAAEVLAQLGMFGSIVARFL
;
A
#
# COMPACT_ATOMS: atom_id res chain seq x y z
N MET A 1 24.95 -15.06 15.90
CA MET A 1 24.81 -13.66 16.35
C MET A 1 23.70 -13.04 15.51
N SER A 2 22.61 -12.60 16.12
CA SER A 2 21.53 -11.92 15.38
C SER A 2 21.97 -10.48 15.17
N THR A 3 22.29 -10.13 13.91
CA THR A 3 22.58 -8.75 13.53
C THR A 3 21.28 -7.96 13.72
N ALA A 4 21.27 -6.98 14.61
CA ALA A 4 20.11 -6.11 14.77
C ALA A 4 19.87 -5.38 13.44
N ILE A 5 18.72 -5.63 12.81
CA ILE A 5 18.34 -4.95 11.57
C ILE A 5 18.06 -3.49 11.91
N THR A 6 18.80 -2.56 11.32
CA THR A 6 18.54 -1.13 11.44
C THR A 6 17.13 -0.82 10.94
N ALA A 7 16.33 -0.13 11.76
CA ALA A 7 14.97 0.26 11.37
C ALA A 7 15.01 1.24 10.19
N TRP A 8 14.11 1.06 9.21
CA TRP A 8 14.07 1.87 7.98
C TRP A 8 13.35 3.22 8.13
N GLY A 9 12.85 3.53 9.33
CA GLY A 9 12.08 4.74 9.59
C GLY A 9 10.68 4.79 8.96
N ILE A 10 10.30 3.79 8.16
CA ILE A 10 8.96 3.68 7.57
C ILE A 10 7.91 3.47 8.67
N PRO A 11 6.83 4.27 8.70
CA PRO A 11 5.76 4.11 9.67
C PRO A 11 5.17 2.70 9.63
N LYS A 12 5.11 2.04 10.79
CA LYS A 12 4.49 0.70 10.89
C LYS A 12 2.99 0.75 10.67
N VAL A 13 2.38 1.86 11.05
CA VAL A 13 0.97 2.19 10.84
C VAL A 13 0.92 3.66 10.43
N MET A 14 0.27 3.94 9.31
CA MET A 14 -0.01 5.31 8.91
C MET A 14 -1.16 5.88 9.75
N PRO A 15 -1.10 7.17 10.14
CA PRO A 15 -2.18 7.78 10.88
C PRO A 15 -3.47 7.79 10.03
N ARG A 16 -4.61 7.73 10.72
CA ARG A 16 -5.88 8.10 10.09
C ARG A 16 -5.93 9.62 10.03
N VAL A 17 -6.04 10.15 8.82
CA VAL A 17 -6.24 11.57 8.59
C VAL A 17 -7.73 11.86 8.71
N ALA A 18 -8.10 12.94 9.40
CA ALA A 18 -9.49 13.37 9.46
C ALA A 18 -9.79 14.28 8.26
N SER A 19 -10.82 13.95 7.49
CA SER A 19 -11.29 14.82 6.42
C SER A 19 -11.93 16.10 7.00
N PRO A 20 -11.60 17.28 6.46
CA PRO A 20 -12.26 18.54 6.79
C PRO A 20 -13.70 18.63 6.27
N GLY A 21 -14.15 17.67 5.45
CA GLY A 21 -15.45 17.69 4.77
C GLY A 21 -15.47 18.57 3.51
N ASN A 22 -16.66 18.72 2.90
CA ASN A 22 -16.92 19.60 1.75
C ASN A 22 -15.97 19.37 0.55
N TYR A 23 -15.77 18.11 0.13
CA TYR A 23 -14.95 17.76 -1.03
C TYR A 23 -13.44 18.06 -0.90
N VAL A 24 -12.95 18.35 0.31
CA VAL A 24 -11.53 18.62 0.53
C VAL A 24 -10.85 17.35 1.08
N ALA A 25 -9.87 16.88 0.33
CA ALA A 25 -8.99 15.81 0.78
C ALA A 25 -7.98 16.35 1.81
N ALA A 26 -7.86 15.66 2.95
CA ALA A 26 -6.75 15.86 3.86
C ALA A 26 -5.69 14.79 3.59
N THR A 27 -4.43 15.20 3.57
CA THR A 27 -3.29 14.32 3.30
C THR A 27 -2.24 14.48 4.39
N HIS A 28 -1.75 13.36 4.91
CA HIS A 28 -0.56 13.27 5.73
C HIS A 28 0.55 12.61 4.92
N LYS A 29 1.77 13.14 5.00
CA LYS A 29 2.93 12.62 4.27
C LYS A 29 4.13 12.49 5.19
N GLU A 30 4.88 11.42 5.00
CA GLU A 30 6.18 11.18 5.61
C GLU A 30 7.15 10.69 4.56
N SER A 31 8.43 11.01 4.70
CA SER A 31 9.46 10.55 3.78
C SER A 31 10.78 10.35 4.49
N GLY A 32 11.66 9.58 3.86
CA GLY A 32 12.98 9.28 4.38
C GLY A 32 13.79 8.44 3.41
N ALA A 33 14.79 7.76 3.95
CA ALA A 33 15.58 6.79 3.21
C ALA A 33 15.83 5.56 4.09
N THR A 34 16.00 4.41 3.44
CA THR A 34 16.45 3.17 4.08
C THR A 34 17.91 3.31 4.55
N PRO A 35 18.45 2.34 5.34
CA PRO A 35 19.84 2.36 5.80
C PRO A 35 20.87 2.46 4.68
N LYS A 36 20.60 1.88 3.49
CA LYS A 36 21.48 2.03 2.32
C LYS A 36 21.08 3.14 1.35
N GLY A 37 20.16 4.02 1.76
CA GLY A 37 19.86 5.25 1.04
C GLY A 37 18.76 5.16 -0.02
N LEU A 38 17.98 4.07 -0.05
CA LEU A 38 16.83 3.97 -0.95
C LEU A 38 15.73 4.93 -0.46
N PRO A 39 15.30 5.92 -1.25
CA PRO A 39 14.32 6.90 -0.82
C PRO A 39 12.95 6.24 -0.66
N TRP A 40 12.17 6.72 0.30
CA TRP A 40 10.78 6.34 0.46
C TRP A 40 9.87 7.54 0.78
N GLU A 41 8.62 7.46 0.34
CA GLU A 41 7.53 8.40 0.67
C GLU A 41 6.28 7.58 1.02
N ALA A 42 5.71 7.83 2.18
CA ALA A 42 4.44 7.28 2.62
C ALA A 42 3.38 8.39 2.69
N SER A 43 2.16 8.11 2.25
CA SER A 43 1.04 9.04 2.35
C SER A 43 -0.23 8.35 2.83
N ALA A 44 -1.05 9.11 3.56
CA ALA A 44 -2.40 8.74 3.95
C ALA A 44 -3.33 9.88 3.55
N THR A 45 -4.39 9.55 2.83
CA THR A 45 -5.37 10.52 2.34
C THR A 45 -6.75 10.13 2.84
N HIS A 46 -7.52 11.14 3.26
CA HIS A 46 -8.94 11.00 3.58
C HIS A 46 -9.73 12.08 2.84
N CYS A 47 -10.57 11.65 1.91
CA CYS A 47 -11.56 12.50 1.27
C CYS A 47 -12.93 12.11 1.79
N ARG A 48 -13.72 13.10 2.23
CA ARG A 48 -15.11 12.88 2.58
C ARG A 48 -15.94 13.98 1.94
N ASP A 49 -16.93 13.57 1.18
CA ASP A 49 -17.96 14.48 0.70
C ASP A 49 -19.34 14.10 1.25
N LEU A 50 -20.41 14.53 0.60
CA LEU A 50 -21.78 14.25 1.03
C LEU A 50 -22.19 12.79 0.81
N GLU A 51 -21.47 12.07 -0.03
CA GLU A 51 -21.83 10.75 -0.55
C GLU A 51 -20.78 9.70 -0.19
N ASP A 52 -19.50 10.09 -0.23
CA ASP A 52 -18.34 9.21 -0.21
C ASP A 52 -17.42 9.49 1.02
N ASP A 53 -16.74 8.44 1.51
CA ASP A 53 -15.81 8.46 2.65
C ASP A 53 -14.54 7.67 2.29
N ASP A 54 -13.81 8.20 1.31
CA ASP A 54 -12.68 7.54 0.67
C ASP A 54 -11.39 7.68 1.46
N ARG A 55 -10.68 6.57 1.60
CA ARG A 55 -9.37 6.53 2.25
C ARG A 55 -8.37 5.83 1.39
N SER A 56 -7.16 6.37 1.32
CA SER A 56 -6.07 5.70 0.65
C SER A 56 -4.77 5.82 1.42
N TRP A 57 -3.95 4.79 1.29
CA TRP A 57 -2.59 4.74 1.80
C TRP A 57 -1.66 4.35 0.67
N THR A 58 -0.53 5.05 0.56
CA THR A 58 0.49 4.75 -0.44
C THR A 58 1.86 4.70 0.20
N LEU A 59 2.71 3.79 -0.23
CA LEU A 59 4.14 3.81 0.02
C LEU A 59 4.87 3.68 -1.31
N THR A 60 5.80 4.58 -1.58
CA THR A 60 6.80 4.43 -2.64
C THR A 60 8.14 4.20 -1.96
N ILE A 61 8.88 3.18 -2.38
CA ILE A 61 10.24 2.89 -1.93
C ILE A 61 11.09 2.45 -3.13
N GLY A 62 12.10 3.24 -3.45
CA GLY A 62 12.79 3.13 -4.74
C GLY A 62 11.77 3.22 -5.89
N ASN A 63 11.73 2.17 -6.72
CA ASN A 63 10.82 2.06 -7.86
C ASN A 63 9.52 1.31 -7.53
N MET A 64 9.41 0.69 -6.35
CA MET A 64 8.20 -0.03 -5.94
C MET A 64 7.18 0.93 -5.33
N ARG A 65 5.92 0.80 -5.76
CA ARG A 65 4.78 1.47 -5.14
C ARG A 65 3.78 0.45 -4.62
N VAL A 66 3.37 0.62 -3.38
CA VAL A 66 2.31 -0.15 -2.72
C VAL A 66 1.16 0.79 -2.41
N SER A 67 -0.07 0.37 -2.69
CA SER A 67 -1.25 1.16 -2.34
C SER A 67 -2.39 0.32 -1.81
N GLU A 68 -3.15 0.93 -0.91
CA GLU A 68 -4.48 0.52 -0.48
C GLU A 68 -5.44 1.68 -0.74
N SER A 69 -6.60 1.38 -1.31
CA SER A 69 -7.70 2.33 -1.46
C SER A 69 -8.99 1.70 -0.96
N ASP A 70 -9.66 2.34 -0.01
CA ASP A 70 -11.03 2.04 0.42
C ASP A 70 -11.91 3.15 -0.17
N ASP A 71 -12.41 2.90 -1.37
CA ASP A 71 -13.39 3.73 -2.08
C ASP A 71 -14.78 3.38 -1.56
N ARG A 72 -15.53 4.39 -1.14
CA ARG A 72 -16.85 4.24 -0.55
C ARG A 72 -17.91 5.00 -1.34
N GLY A 73 -18.01 4.70 -2.62
CA GLY A 73 -19.10 5.13 -3.48
C GLY A 73 -20.51 4.73 -3.00
N ARG A 74 -21.52 5.52 -3.39
CA ARG A 74 -22.94 5.31 -3.05
C ARG A 74 -23.53 3.97 -3.47
N ASP A 75 -23.27 3.57 -4.70
CA ASP A 75 -23.85 2.38 -5.33
C ASP A 75 -22.93 1.17 -5.18
N TRP A 76 -21.63 1.43 -5.26
CA TRP A 76 -20.56 0.43 -5.10
C TRP A 76 -19.41 1.04 -4.31
N ALA A 77 -19.02 0.35 -3.25
CA ALA A 77 -17.79 0.57 -2.52
C ALA A 77 -16.78 -0.51 -2.93
N SER A 78 -15.51 -0.16 -3.00
CA SER A 78 -14.44 -1.12 -3.29
C SER A 78 -13.26 -0.90 -2.38
N ARG A 79 -12.65 -1.98 -1.92
CA ARG A 79 -11.35 -1.96 -1.29
C ARG A 79 -10.38 -2.61 -2.23
N SER A 80 -9.34 -1.88 -2.61
CA SER A 80 -8.31 -2.35 -3.52
C SER A 80 -6.92 -2.29 -2.89
N TYR A 81 -6.08 -3.22 -3.32
CA TYR A 81 -4.68 -3.32 -2.97
C TYR A 81 -3.87 -3.45 -4.25
N SER A 82 -2.71 -2.82 -4.34
CA SER A 82 -1.82 -3.00 -5.49
C SER A 82 -0.36 -2.84 -5.15
N VAL A 83 0.47 -3.52 -5.94
CA VAL A 83 1.92 -3.34 -6.00
C VAL A 83 2.30 -3.09 -7.45
N SER A 84 2.94 -1.96 -7.73
CA SER A 84 3.41 -1.60 -9.05
C SER A 84 4.90 -1.30 -9.08
N HIS A 85 5.52 -1.63 -10.20
CA HIS A 85 6.92 -1.42 -10.51
C HIS A 85 7.08 -1.09 -12.00
N PRO A 86 7.83 -0.06 -12.39
CA PRO A 86 8.01 0.31 -13.80
C PRO A 86 8.50 -0.84 -14.70
N GLU A 87 9.41 -1.67 -14.17
CA GLU A 87 10.01 -2.77 -14.94
C GLU A 87 9.27 -4.10 -14.81
N PHE A 88 8.63 -4.36 -13.66
CA PHE A 88 8.00 -5.67 -13.37
C PHE A 88 6.49 -5.67 -13.56
N GLY A 89 5.89 -4.51 -13.86
CA GLY A 89 4.46 -4.35 -14.06
C GLY A 89 3.70 -4.14 -12.75
N ASN A 90 2.42 -4.51 -12.76
CA ASN A 90 1.49 -4.27 -11.67
C ASN A 90 0.76 -5.57 -11.31
N VAL A 91 0.53 -5.78 -10.01
CA VAL A 91 -0.42 -6.74 -9.49
C VAL A 91 -1.38 -6.02 -8.55
N SER A 92 -2.66 -6.31 -8.68
CA SER A 92 -3.69 -5.69 -7.85
C SER A 92 -4.79 -6.68 -7.50
N CYS A 93 -5.52 -6.42 -6.42
CA CYS A 93 -6.78 -7.06 -6.17
C CYS A 93 -7.79 -6.07 -5.58
N ALA A 94 -9.06 -6.25 -5.91
CA ALA A 94 -10.14 -5.41 -5.41
C ALA A 94 -11.37 -6.25 -5.10
N ASP A 95 -12.13 -5.85 -4.08
CA ASP A 95 -13.48 -6.35 -3.83
C ASP A 95 -14.54 -5.42 -4.43
N GLY A 96 -15.76 -5.92 -4.54
CA GLY A 96 -16.94 -5.14 -4.87
C GLY A 96 -17.98 -5.30 -3.77
N ARG A 97 -18.37 -4.21 -3.12
CA ARG A 97 -19.34 -4.20 -2.02
C ARG A 97 -20.48 -3.27 -2.40
N CYS A 98 -21.71 -3.75 -2.39
CA CYS A 98 -22.89 -2.91 -2.57
C CYS A 98 -23.91 -3.13 -1.46
N ARG A 99 -25.05 -2.44 -1.56
CA ARG A 99 -26.12 -2.52 -0.54
C ARG A 99 -26.84 -3.86 -0.53
N ASP A 100 -26.81 -4.60 -1.64
CA ASP A 100 -27.32 -5.95 -1.73
C ASP A 100 -26.17 -6.94 -1.55
N PRO A 101 -26.01 -7.57 -0.37
CA PRO A 101 -24.88 -8.44 -0.10
C PRO A 101 -24.78 -9.63 -1.07
N GLY A 102 -25.89 -10.03 -1.71
CA GLY A 102 -25.92 -11.09 -2.72
C GLY A 102 -25.20 -10.72 -4.03
N GLN A 103 -24.87 -9.45 -4.22
CA GLN A 103 -24.14 -8.93 -5.38
C GLN A 103 -22.71 -8.52 -5.03
N ASN A 104 -22.23 -8.82 -3.81
CA ASN A 104 -20.85 -8.55 -3.45
C ASN A 104 -19.90 -9.48 -4.23
N HIS A 105 -18.80 -8.92 -4.71
CA HIS A 105 -17.75 -9.63 -5.39
C HIS A 105 -16.54 -9.81 -4.46
N PRO A 106 -15.96 -11.01 -4.36
CA PRO A 106 -14.76 -11.24 -3.56
C PRO A 106 -13.55 -10.53 -4.18
N PHE A 107 -12.43 -10.52 -3.45
CA PHE A 107 -11.16 -10.04 -4.00
C PHE A 107 -10.74 -10.86 -5.23
N GLU A 108 -10.62 -10.20 -6.36
CA GLU A 108 -10.07 -10.79 -7.58
C GLU A 108 -8.67 -10.25 -7.87
N VAL A 109 -7.70 -11.14 -8.06
CA VAL A 109 -6.31 -10.76 -8.38
C VAL A 109 -6.17 -10.57 -9.90
N GLN A 110 -5.59 -9.44 -10.30
CA GLN A 110 -5.31 -9.07 -11.68
C GLN A 110 -3.84 -8.64 -11.84
N GLY A 111 -3.26 -8.87 -13.02
CA GLY A 111 -1.89 -8.45 -13.36
C GLY A 111 -0.83 -9.55 -13.21
N ASP A 112 0.46 -9.16 -13.30
CA ASP A 112 1.59 -10.09 -13.17
C ASP A 112 1.78 -10.47 -11.70
N LYS A 113 1.40 -11.70 -11.33
CA LYS A 113 1.50 -12.23 -9.97
C LYS A 113 2.94 -12.23 -9.43
N ASP A 114 3.95 -12.23 -10.31
CA ASP A 114 5.34 -12.17 -9.89
C ASP A 114 5.86 -10.73 -9.71
N ALA A 115 5.10 -9.69 -10.11
CA ALA A 115 5.54 -8.30 -10.02
C ALA A 115 5.89 -7.89 -8.58
N ALA A 116 5.05 -8.25 -7.62
CA ALA A 116 5.30 -7.99 -6.19
C ALA A 116 6.55 -8.73 -5.69
N ARG A 117 6.73 -9.99 -6.09
CA ARG A 117 7.90 -10.80 -5.70
C ARG A 117 9.19 -10.19 -6.22
N LYS A 118 9.21 -9.79 -7.50
CA LYS A 118 10.37 -9.16 -8.15
C LYS A 118 10.70 -7.80 -7.53
N ALA A 119 9.69 -6.97 -7.28
CA ALA A 119 9.88 -5.65 -6.67
C ALA A 119 10.44 -5.75 -5.24
N VAL A 120 9.94 -6.69 -4.42
CA VAL A 120 10.51 -6.95 -3.09
C VAL A 120 11.94 -7.47 -3.17
N ALA A 121 12.22 -8.36 -4.14
CA ALA A 121 13.55 -8.91 -4.33
C ALA A 121 14.59 -7.84 -4.72
N GLU A 122 14.21 -6.84 -5.53
CA GLU A 122 15.07 -5.71 -5.87
C GLU A 122 15.45 -4.89 -4.63
N ILE A 123 14.46 -4.53 -3.79
CA ILE A 123 14.71 -3.81 -2.54
C ILE A 123 15.60 -4.64 -1.61
N ALA A 124 15.30 -5.94 -1.48
CA ALA A 124 16.06 -6.88 -0.67
C ALA A 124 17.53 -6.94 -1.12
N ALA A 125 17.77 -7.01 -2.43
CA ALA A 125 19.11 -7.00 -3.02
C ALA A 125 19.84 -5.68 -2.76
N HIS A 126 19.16 -4.54 -2.94
CA HIS A 126 19.72 -3.22 -2.65
C HIS A 126 20.15 -3.11 -1.17
N GLU A 127 19.24 -3.41 -0.26
CA GLU A 127 19.44 -3.32 1.19
C GLU A 127 20.34 -4.43 1.75
N GLY A 128 20.60 -5.50 0.98
CA GLY A 128 21.37 -6.66 1.44
C GLY A 128 20.67 -7.41 2.57
N VAL A 129 19.34 -7.50 2.50
CA VAL A 129 18.48 -8.21 3.45
C VAL A 129 17.62 -9.24 2.70
N THR A 130 16.87 -10.05 3.43
CA THR A 130 15.92 -11.01 2.86
C THR A 130 14.57 -10.36 2.56
N ALA A 131 13.79 -10.95 1.65
CA ALA A 131 12.42 -10.50 1.35
C ALA A 131 11.53 -10.46 2.60
N ALA A 132 11.68 -11.42 3.52
CA ALA A 132 10.92 -11.45 4.77
C ALA A 132 11.26 -10.24 5.68
N GLU A 133 12.52 -9.85 5.73
CA GLU A 133 12.96 -8.66 6.47
C GLU A 133 12.42 -7.38 5.82
N VAL A 134 12.36 -7.31 4.48
CA VAL A 134 11.70 -6.19 3.77
C VAL A 134 10.24 -6.09 4.25
N LEU A 135 9.46 -7.17 4.15
CA LEU A 135 8.04 -7.16 4.55
C LEU A 135 7.84 -6.72 6.01
N ALA A 136 8.70 -7.17 6.92
CA ALA A 136 8.67 -6.75 8.32
C ALA A 136 9.02 -5.26 8.49
N GLN A 137 9.91 -4.71 7.66
CA GLN A 137 10.24 -3.29 7.67
C GLN A 137 9.10 -2.42 7.14
N LEU A 138 8.32 -2.90 6.18
CA LEU A 138 7.20 -2.17 5.55
C LEU A 138 5.94 -2.03 6.44
N GLY A 139 5.84 -2.73 7.58
CA GLY A 139 4.70 -2.61 8.49
C GLY A 139 3.37 -2.97 7.83
N MET A 140 2.36 -2.08 7.91
CA MET A 140 1.06 -2.30 7.26
C MET A 140 1.18 -2.54 5.74
N PHE A 141 2.13 -1.87 5.06
CA PHE A 141 2.36 -2.08 3.63
C PHE A 141 2.95 -3.45 3.33
N GLY A 142 3.74 -4.02 4.25
CA GLY A 142 4.23 -5.39 4.14
C GLY A 142 3.09 -6.41 4.14
N SER A 143 2.03 -6.15 4.93
CA SER A 143 0.83 -7.00 4.93
C SER A 143 0.04 -6.92 3.63
N ILE A 144 0.08 -5.77 2.94
CA ILE A 144 -0.52 -5.62 1.61
C ILE A 144 0.28 -6.43 0.58
N VAL A 145 1.60 -6.25 0.55
CA VAL A 145 2.47 -6.96 -0.40
C VAL A 145 2.39 -8.48 -0.21
N ALA A 146 2.32 -8.95 1.03
CA ALA A 146 2.20 -10.38 1.36
C ALA A 146 0.92 -11.04 0.80
N ARG A 147 -0.09 -10.28 0.39
CA ARG A 147 -1.29 -10.82 -0.29
C ARG A 147 -0.99 -11.35 -1.69
N PHE A 148 0.16 -10.99 -2.26
CA PHE A 148 0.55 -11.31 -3.63
C PHE A 148 1.75 -12.27 -3.72
N LEU A 149 2.28 -12.74 -2.59
CA LEU A 149 3.47 -13.60 -2.52
C LEU A 149 3.13 -15.05 -2.18
#